data_AF-A0A9N7VBC3-F1
#
_entry.id   AF-A0A9N7VBC3-F1
#
_cell.length_a   1.000
_cell.length_b   1.000
_cell.length_c   1.000
_cell.angle_alpha   90.00
_cell.angle_beta   90.00
_cell.angle_gamma   90.00
#
_symmetry.space_group_name_H-M   'P 1'
#
loop_
_entity.id
_entity.type
_entity.pdbx_description
1 polymer ?
#
loop_
_entity_poly.entity_id
_entity_poly.type
_entity_poly.pdbx_seq_one_letter_code
_entity_poly.pdbx_strand_id
1 'polypeptide(L)'
;MLCRKQLGLLALGFAFLHVLYTLIIPIRYYVRFRIGASTISQIKENKTNEFDNTSAWRSDSYYSVGILGFAVYLLLGITSLPSVSNALSWREFSFVQSKLGYLTVFLCTLHTYLYGWNRFLKSYAYKWYTPPGYMLSLVLPSVVLVLKLLLMLPCVDRTLTRIRQGWERTDPEDDSKKSLLT
;
A
#
# COMPACT_ATOMS: atom_id res chain seq x y z
N MET A 1 -14.08 13.61 -7.87
CA MET A 1 -12.95 13.71 -6.91
C MET A 1 -13.37 14.04 -5.46
N LEU A 2 -14.64 14.36 -5.19
CA LEU A 2 -15.11 14.89 -3.90
C LEU A 2 -15.07 13.86 -2.75
N CYS A 3 -15.26 12.57 -3.04
CA CYS A 3 -15.33 11.52 -2.02
C CYS A 3 -13.97 10.91 -1.63
N ARG A 4 -12.83 11.45 -2.12
CA ARG A 4 -11.50 10.89 -1.81
C ARG A 4 -11.20 10.87 -0.30
N LYS A 5 -11.59 11.93 0.40
CA LYS A 5 -11.46 12.02 1.86
C LYS A 5 -12.27 10.95 2.58
N GLN A 6 -13.53 10.77 2.18
CA GLN A 6 -14.44 9.80 2.80
C GLN A 6 -13.93 8.37 2.63
N LEU A 7 -13.51 8.01 1.41
CA LEU A 7 -12.92 6.70 1.12
C LEU A 7 -11.61 6.48 1.90
N GLY A 8 -10.75 7.50 1.98
CA GLY A 8 -9.50 7.44 2.74
C GLY A 8 -9.71 7.20 4.23
N LEU A 9 -10.71 7.85 4.84
CA LEU A 9 -11.07 7.66 6.25
C LEU A 9 -11.74 6.31 6.51
N LEU A 10 -12.60 5.84 5.61
CA LEU A 10 -13.20 4.51 5.71
C LEU A 10 -12.11 3.42 5.68
N ALA A 11 -11.16 3.53 4.74
CA ALA A 11 -10.04 2.61 4.65
C ALA A 11 -9.11 2.69 5.87
N LEU A 12 -8.93 3.88 6.48
CA LEU A 12 -8.22 4.01 7.76
C LEU A 12 -8.96 3.29 8.89
N GLY A 13 -10.29 3.36 8.94
CA GLY A 13 -11.10 2.61 9.91
C GLY A 13 -10.92 1.10 9.79
N PHE A 14 -10.92 0.56 8.57
CA PHE A 14 -10.61 -0.85 8.33
C PHE A 14 -9.17 -1.21 8.68
N ALA A 15 -8.20 -0.32 8.43
CA ALA A 15 -6.82 -0.52 8.85
C ALA A 15 -6.70 -0.60 10.38
N PHE A 16 -7.43 0.25 11.11
CA PHE A 16 -7.48 0.20 12.57
C PHE A 16 -8.05 -1.11 13.09
N LEU A 17 -9.18 -1.57 12.53
CA LEU A 17 -9.75 -2.89 12.84
C LEU A 17 -8.75 -4.01 12.53
N HIS A 18 -8.09 -3.97 11.37
CA HIS A 18 -7.07 -4.95 10.99
C HIS A 18 -5.94 -5.03 12.03
N VAL A 19 -5.44 -3.89 12.52
CA VAL A 19 -4.42 -3.84 13.57
C VAL A 19 -4.94 -4.47 14.86
N LEU A 20 -6.14 -4.10 15.33
CA LEU A 20 -6.74 -4.68 16.54
C LEU A 20 -6.89 -6.21 16.44
N TYR A 21 -7.46 -6.69 15.33
CA TYR A 21 -7.64 -8.14 15.10
C TYR A 21 -6.31 -8.89 15.04
N THR A 22 -5.24 -8.24 14.57
CA THR A 22 -3.90 -8.82 14.52
C THR A 22 -3.25 -8.89 15.89
N LEU A 23 -3.37 -7.83 16.70
CA LEU A 23 -2.77 -7.77 18.04
C LEU A 23 -3.41 -8.74 19.05
N ILE A 24 -4.69 -9.10 18.85
CA ILE A 24 -5.38 -10.07 19.73
C ILE A 24 -5.08 -11.55 19.38
N ILE A 25 -4.45 -11.84 18.24
CA ILE A 25 -4.12 -13.21 17.78
C ILE A 25 -3.50 -14.09 18.89
N PRO A 26 -2.45 -13.68 19.63
CA PRO A 26 -1.81 -14.54 20.63
C PRO A 26 -2.69 -14.87 21.85
N ILE A 27 -3.77 -14.13 22.07
CA ILE A 27 -4.69 -14.34 23.20
C ILE A 27 -5.80 -15.33 22.81
N ARG A 28 -6.08 -15.51 21.52
CA ARG A 28 -7.17 -16.37 21.04
C ARG A 28 -6.97 -17.83 21.45
N TYR A 29 -8.02 -18.43 22.00
CA TYR A 29 -8.03 -19.83 22.45
C TYR A 29 -7.52 -20.81 21.40
N TYR A 30 -8.02 -20.71 20.15
CA TYR A 30 -7.59 -21.57 19.05
C TYR A 30 -6.08 -21.48 18.77
N VAL A 31 -5.48 -20.29 18.85
CA VAL A 31 -4.05 -20.09 18.60
C VAL A 31 -3.23 -20.71 19.72
N ARG A 32 -3.64 -20.48 20.98
CA ARG A 32 -3.01 -21.09 22.16
C ARG A 32 -3.09 -22.62 22.13
N PHE A 33 -4.26 -23.17 21.82
CA PHE A 33 -4.46 -24.60 21.63
C PHE A 33 -3.54 -25.16 20.55
N ARG A 34 -3.45 -24.50 19.39
CA ARG A 34 -2.58 -24.93 18.28
C ARG A 34 -1.11 -24.91 18.64
N ILE A 35 -0.63 -23.89 19.33
CA ILE A 35 0.76 -23.82 19.80
C ILE A 35 1.02 -24.99 20.76
N GLY A 36 0.16 -25.18 21.77
CA GLY A 36 0.28 -26.28 22.73
C GLY A 36 0.27 -27.66 22.06
N ALA A 37 -0.68 -27.91 21.16
CA ALA A 37 -0.76 -29.16 20.41
C ALA A 37 0.49 -29.41 19.54
N SER A 38 1.02 -28.37 18.90
CA SER A 38 2.26 -28.45 18.11
C SER A 38 3.48 -28.76 18.98
N THR A 39 3.56 -28.20 20.17
CA THR A 39 4.63 -28.49 21.13
C THR A 39 4.53 -29.92 21.66
N ILE A 40 3.33 -30.37 22.06
CA ILE A 40 3.08 -31.73 22.54
C ILE A 40 3.42 -32.77 21.45
N SER A 41 3.05 -32.51 20.19
CA SER A 41 3.39 -33.41 19.07
C SER A 41 4.89 -33.54 18.87
N GLN A 42 5.63 -32.42 18.90
CA GLN A 42 7.10 -32.45 18.77
C GLN A 42 7.78 -33.24 19.89
N ILE A 43 7.30 -33.09 21.13
CA ILE A 43 7.78 -33.87 22.28
C ILE A 43 7.49 -35.35 22.09
N LYS A 44 6.26 -35.71 21.67
CA LYS A 44 5.86 -37.11 21.45
C LYS A 44 6.67 -37.78 20.34
N GLU A 45 7.04 -37.03 19.31
CA GLU A 45 7.85 -37.52 18.19
C GLU A 45 9.36 -37.45 18.45
N ASN A 46 9.79 -36.93 19.61
CA ASN A 46 11.19 -36.67 19.96
C ASN A 46 11.96 -35.89 18.87
N LYS A 47 11.32 -34.84 18.33
CA LYS A 47 11.88 -34.00 17.25
C LYS A 47 12.17 -32.59 17.74
N THR A 48 13.32 -32.07 17.34
CA THR A 48 13.69 -30.65 17.52
C THR A 48 13.80 -29.99 16.15
N ASN A 49 12.98 -28.97 15.91
CA ASN A 49 13.06 -28.19 14.68
C ASN A 49 14.16 -27.13 14.80
N GLU A 50 14.99 -27.00 13.77
CA GLU A 50 15.95 -25.90 13.66
C GLU A 50 15.24 -24.57 13.36
N PHE A 51 15.89 -23.47 13.73
CA PHE A 51 15.35 -22.13 13.50
C PHE A 51 15.43 -21.76 12.01
N ASP A 52 14.26 -21.60 11.38
CA ASP A 52 14.17 -21.14 9.99
C ASP A 52 14.35 -19.61 9.90
N ASN A 53 15.58 -19.20 9.62
CA ASN A 53 15.94 -17.80 9.37
C ASN A 53 15.09 -17.15 8.27
N THR A 54 14.72 -17.90 7.21
CA THR A 54 13.95 -17.34 6.09
C THR A 54 12.54 -16.97 6.54
N SER A 55 11.89 -17.85 7.30
CA SER A 55 10.56 -17.55 7.83
C SER A 55 10.59 -16.42 8.86
N ALA A 56 11.64 -16.33 9.67
CA ALA A 56 11.84 -15.23 10.62
C ALA A 56 11.98 -13.88 9.91
N TRP A 57 12.90 -13.78 8.96
CA TRP A 57 13.09 -12.56 8.14
C TRP A 57 11.82 -12.14 7.42
N ARG A 58 11.11 -13.10 6.80
CA ARG A 58 9.82 -12.83 6.17
C ARG A 58 8.84 -12.23 7.19
N SER A 59 8.68 -12.88 8.34
CA SER A 59 7.74 -12.48 9.39
C SER A 59 8.01 -11.06 9.86
N ASP A 60 9.25 -10.80 10.29
CA ASP A 60 9.63 -9.52 10.87
C ASP A 60 9.54 -8.40 9.82
N SER A 61 9.98 -8.67 8.59
CA SER A 61 9.92 -7.67 7.51
C SER A 61 8.48 -7.24 7.21
N TYR A 62 7.54 -8.17 7.05
CA TYR A 62 6.16 -7.78 6.74
C TYR A 62 5.51 -7.04 7.92
N TYR A 63 5.77 -7.45 9.17
CA TYR A 63 5.26 -6.73 10.34
C TYR A 63 5.81 -5.31 10.42
N SER A 64 7.13 -5.13 10.29
CA SER A 64 7.76 -3.81 10.34
C SER A 64 7.22 -2.87 9.26
N VAL A 65 7.09 -3.34 8.02
CA VAL A 65 6.52 -2.53 6.93
C VAL A 65 5.05 -2.22 7.17
N GLY A 66 4.28 -3.15 7.75
CA GLY A 66 2.89 -2.93 8.13
C GLY A 66 2.74 -1.84 9.20
N ILE A 67 3.58 -1.87 10.24
CA ILE A 67 3.62 -0.87 11.31
C ILE A 67 3.97 0.52 10.74
N LEU A 68 5.01 0.61 9.90
CA LEU A 68 5.41 1.85 9.25
C LEU A 68 4.31 2.39 8.35
N GLY A 69 3.70 1.55 7.51
CA GLY A 69 2.60 1.93 6.63
C GLY A 69 1.40 2.47 7.42
N PHE A 70 1.03 1.80 8.51
CA PHE A 70 -0.06 2.24 9.38
C PHE A 70 0.26 3.56 10.09
N ALA A 71 1.50 3.76 10.55
CA ALA A 71 1.93 5.01 11.18
C ALA A 71 1.80 6.21 10.22
N VAL A 72 2.24 6.05 8.96
CA VAL A 72 2.05 7.09 7.94
C VAL A 72 0.56 7.28 7.64
N TYR A 73 -0.25 6.21 7.63
CA TYR A 73 -1.70 6.32 7.43
C TYR A 73 -2.39 7.08 8.56
N LEU A 74 -2.00 6.88 9.82
CA LEU A 74 -2.51 7.67 10.94
C LEU A 74 -2.22 9.17 10.76
N LEU A 75 -1.04 9.53 10.27
CA LEU A 75 -0.69 10.92 9.96
C LEU A 75 -1.61 11.52 8.87
N LEU A 76 -1.95 10.75 7.84
CA LEU A 76 -2.95 11.16 6.83
C LEU A 76 -4.35 11.35 7.43
N GLY A 77 -4.72 10.50 8.40
CA GLY A 77 -5.98 10.61 9.14
C GLY A 77 -6.05 11.88 9.98
N ILE A 78 -5.00 12.17 10.75
CA ILE A 78 -4.91 13.36 11.61
C ILE A 78 -4.99 14.64 10.77
N THR A 79 -4.25 14.69 9.65
CA THR A 79 -4.28 15.85 8.74
C THR A 79 -5.60 16.00 7.97
N SER A 80 -6.51 15.02 8.06
CA SER A 80 -7.86 15.11 7.50
C SER A 80 -8.86 15.80 8.44
N LEU A 81 -8.49 16.05 9.70
CA LEU A 81 -9.31 16.81 10.65
C LEU A 81 -9.37 18.28 10.20
N PRO A 82 -10.56 18.92 10.18
CA PRO A 82 -10.69 20.31 9.76
C PRO A 82 -9.79 21.27 10.54
N SER A 83 -9.63 21.07 11.85
CA SER A 83 -8.77 21.88 12.71
C SER A 83 -7.29 21.86 12.30
N VAL A 84 -6.78 20.69 11.87
CA VAL A 84 -5.39 20.52 11.44
C VAL A 84 -5.23 20.97 9.98
N SER A 85 -6.16 20.57 9.11
CA SER A 85 -6.12 20.91 7.69
C SER A 85 -6.17 22.41 7.45
N ASN A 86 -6.91 23.17 8.27
CA ASN A 86 -7.01 24.63 8.15
C ASN A 86 -5.78 25.37 8.67
N ALA A 87 -4.93 24.71 9.46
CA ALA A 87 -3.69 25.29 10.01
C ALA A 87 -2.48 25.10 9.07
N LEU A 88 -2.58 24.22 8.07
CA LEU A 88 -1.51 23.90 7.14
C LEU A 88 -1.61 24.75 5.86
N SER A 89 -0.46 25.15 5.33
CA SER A 89 -0.41 25.72 3.98
C SER A 89 -0.80 24.68 2.93
N TRP A 90 -1.26 25.15 1.75
CA TRP A 90 -1.60 24.26 0.65
C TRP A 90 -0.44 23.34 0.22
N ARG A 91 0.80 23.84 0.30
CA ARG A 91 1.99 23.06 -0.04
C ARG A 91 2.22 21.92 0.94
N GLU A 92 2.09 22.18 2.24
CA GLU A 92 2.24 21.17 3.30
C GLU A 92 1.12 20.14 3.23
N PHE A 93 -0.13 20.60 3.08
CA PHE A 93 -1.27 19.71 2.95
C PHE A 93 -1.15 18.80 1.72
N SER A 94 -0.76 19.37 0.58
CA SER A 94 -0.54 18.61 -0.65
C SER A 94 0.62 17.62 -0.53
N PHE A 95 1.71 17.99 0.15
CA PHE A 95 2.81 17.07 0.43
C PHE A 95 2.34 15.86 1.24
N VAL A 96 1.62 16.09 2.34
CA VAL A 96 1.11 15.02 3.19
C VAL A 96 0.11 14.16 2.43
N GLN A 97 -0.98 14.73 1.93
CA GLN A 97 -2.07 13.95 1.33
C GLN A 97 -1.70 13.32 -0.02
N SER A 98 -0.76 13.90 -0.78
CA SER A 98 -0.31 13.34 -2.06
C SER A 98 0.93 12.48 -1.91
N LYS A 99 2.06 13.04 -1.46
CA LYS A 99 3.35 12.31 -1.44
C LYS A 99 3.36 11.22 -0.38
N LEU A 100 2.98 11.55 0.86
CA LEU A 100 2.86 10.53 1.90
C LEU A 100 1.67 9.60 1.64
N GLY A 101 0.61 10.07 0.98
CA GLY A 101 -0.50 9.23 0.49
C GLY A 101 -0.03 8.08 -0.40
N TYR A 102 0.75 8.36 -1.44
CA TYR A 102 1.33 7.31 -2.30
C TYR A 102 2.35 6.44 -1.57
N LEU A 103 3.11 7.01 -0.62
CA LEU A 103 4.03 6.24 0.21
C LEU A 103 3.29 5.22 1.08
N THR A 104 2.16 5.61 1.69
CA THR A 104 1.30 4.69 2.46
C THR A 104 0.80 3.54 1.60
N VAL A 105 0.28 3.84 0.39
CA VAL A 105 -0.17 2.79 -0.54
C VAL A 105 0.98 1.86 -0.89
N PHE A 106 2.17 2.39 -1.16
CA PHE A 106 3.37 1.59 -1.44
C PHE A 106 3.74 0.68 -0.26
N LEU A 107 3.84 1.21 0.96
CA LEU A 107 4.19 0.44 2.16
C LEU A 107 3.13 -0.64 2.47
N CYS A 108 1.84 -0.31 2.43
CA CYS A 108 0.77 -1.29 2.66
C CYS A 108 0.73 -2.38 1.57
N THR A 109 1.04 -2.04 0.32
CA THR A 109 1.15 -3.00 -0.78
C THR A 109 2.38 -3.90 -0.58
N LEU A 110 3.53 -3.31 -0.21
CA LEU A 110 4.74 -4.07 0.10
C LEU A 110 4.54 -5.01 1.30
N HIS A 111 3.85 -4.57 2.35
CA HIS A 111 3.46 -5.40 3.50
C HIS A 111 2.72 -6.67 3.06
N THR A 112 1.76 -6.56 2.14
CA THR A 112 1.00 -7.71 1.65
C THR A 112 1.79 -8.59 0.66
N TYR A 113 2.70 -8.02 -0.13
CA TYR A 113 3.64 -8.79 -0.93
C TYR A 113 4.62 -9.61 -0.07
N LEU A 114 5.20 -9.01 0.98
CA LEU A 114 6.09 -9.69 1.92
C LEU A 114 5.35 -10.80 2.69
N TYR A 115 4.09 -10.57 3.05
CA TYR A 115 3.22 -11.62 3.60
C TYR A 115 3.03 -12.79 2.63
N GLY A 116 2.81 -12.50 1.34
CA GLY A 116 2.69 -13.51 0.28
C GLY A 116 3.96 -14.32 0.06
N TRP A 117 5.14 -13.69 0.13
CA TRP A 117 6.46 -14.30 -0.11
C TRP A 117 6.43 -15.27 -1.30
N ASN A 118 6.79 -16.54 -1.09
CA ASN A 118 6.77 -17.60 -2.12
C ASN A 118 5.45 -18.37 -2.21
N ARG A 119 4.39 -17.97 -1.47
CA ARG A 119 3.12 -18.70 -1.42
C ARG A 119 2.37 -18.68 -2.74
N PHE A 120 2.55 -17.63 -3.56
CA PHE A 120 1.92 -17.53 -4.88
C PHE A 120 2.45 -18.57 -5.89
N LEU A 121 3.66 -19.09 -5.68
CA LEU A 121 4.28 -20.12 -6.52
C LEU A 121 3.79 -21.54 -6.20
N LYS A 122 3.12 -21.72 -5.05
CA LYS A 122 2.77 -23.06 -4.57
C LYS A 122 1.35 -23.43 -4.99
N SER A 123 1.18 -24.54 -5.70
CA SER A 123 -0.11 -24.97 -6.23
C SER A 123 -1.19 -25.17 -5.15
N TYR A 124 -0.81 -25.55 -3.92
CA TYR A 124 -1.77 -25.69 -2.81
C TYR A 124 -2.45 -24.37 -2.41
N ALA A 125 -1.89 -23.21 -2.80
CA ALA A 125 -2.49 -21.91 -2.50
C ALA A 125 -3.77 -21.67 -3.32
N TYR A 126 -3.97 -22.39 -4.43
CA TYR A 126 -5.09 -22.22 -5.36
C TYR A 126 -6.18 -23.27 -5.08
N LYS A 127 -6.95 -23.06 -4.02
CA LYS A 127 -8.08 -23.93 -3.71
C LYS A 127 -9.15 -23.78 -4.81
N TRP A 128 -9.56 -24.88 -5.43
CA TRP A 128 -10.51 -24.89 -6.55
C TRP A 128 -10.17 -23.92 -7.70
N TYR A 129 -8.87 -23.80 -8.04
CA TYR A 129 -8.38 -22.88 -9.07
C TYR A 129 -8.61 -21.38 -8.76
N THR A 130 -9.09 -21.04 -7.58
CA THR A 130 -9.27 -19.64 -7.17
C THR A 130 -7.98 -19.10 -6.54
N PRO A 131 -7.54 -17.90 -6.94
CA PRO A 131 -6.39 -17.26 -6.31
C PRO A 131 -6.74 -16.88 -4.86
N PRO A 132 -5.76 -16.96 -3.94
CA PRO A 132 -5.99 -16.59 -2.55
C PRO A 132 -6.36 -15.10 -2.43
N GLY A 133 -7.21 -14.76 -1.46
CA GLY A 133 -7.80 -13.43 -1.34
C GLY A 133 -6.81 -12.26 -1.30
N TYR A 134 -5.62 -12.46 -0.70
CA TYR A 134 -4.58 -11.42 -0.69
C TYR A 134 -4.08 -11.06 -2.10
N MET A 135 -4.01 -12.03 -3.02
CA MET A 135 -3.61 -11.78 -4.41
C MET A 135 -4.66 -10.94 -5.14
N LEU A 136 -5.94 -11.19 -4.90
CA LEU A 136 -7.02 -10.37 -5.46
C LEU A 136 -6.95 -8.94 -4.95
N SER A 137 -6.69 -8.74 -3.65
CA SER A 137 -6.54 -7.41 -3.07
C SER A 137 -5.31 -6.63 -3.57
N LEU A 138 -4.29 -7.33 -4.07
CA LEU A 138 -3.05 -6.74 -4.58
C LEU A 138 -3.18 -6.17 -5.99
N VAL A 139 -4.16 -6.60 -6.78
CA VAL A 139 -4.31 -6.19 -8.19
C VAL A 139 -4.48 -4.67 -8.31
N LEU A 140 -5.48 -4.09 -7.61
CA LEU A 140 -5.78 -2.67 -7.73
C LEU A 140 -4.63 -1.76 -7.23
N PRO A 141 -4.05 -1.96 -6.03
CA PRO A 141 -2.92 -1.15 -5.57
C PRO A 141 -1.70 -1.26 -6.49
N SER A 142 -1.42 -2.44 -7.03
CA SER A 142 -0.29 -2.65 -7.94
C SER A 142 -0.47 -1.88 -9.25
N VAL A 143 -1.67 -1.93 -9.85
CA VAL A 143 -1.98 -1.14 -11.06
C VAL A 143 -1.84 0.35 -10.79
N VAL A 144 -2.34 0.84 -9.65
CA VAL A 144 -2.21 2.27 -9.27
C VAL A 144 -0.74 2.68 -9.14
N LEU A 145 0.10 1.85 -8.52
CA LEU A 145 1.53 2.13 -8.35
C LEU A 145 2.28 2.10 -9.69
N VAL A 146 1.99 1.15 -10.57
CA VAL A 146 2.59 1.07 -11.91
C VAL A 146 2.22 2.29 -12.75
N LEU A 147 0.93 2.63 -12.81
CA LEU A 147 0.47 3.83 -13.51
C LEU A 147 1.11 5.10 -12.93
N LYS A 148 1.22 5.18 -11.60
CA LYS A 148 1.89 6.31 -10.95
C LYS A 148 3.37 6.40 -11.32
N LEU A 149 4.07 5.26 -11.39
CA LEU A 149 5.47 5.21 -11.80
C LEU A 149 5.65 5.67 -13.24
N LEU A 150 4.77 5.24 -14.15
CA LEU A 150 4.78 5.67 -15.55
C LEU A 150 4.58 7.19 -15.68
N LEU A 151 3.66 7.77 -14.89
CA LEU A 151 3.43 9.23 -14.87
C LEU A 151 4.61 10.02 -14.28
N MET A 152 5.45 9.40 -13.44
CA MET A 152 6.64 10.03 -12.85
C MET A 152 7.86 9.97 -13.77
N LEU A 153 7.78 9.24 -14.89
CA LEU A 153 8.86 9.22 -15.88
C LEU A 153 9.07 10.63 -16.45
N PRO A 154 10.31 11.11 -16.60
CA PRO A 154 10.60 12.50 -16.98
C PRO A 154 9.96 12.90 -18.32
N CYS A 155 9.82 11.97 -19.26
CA CYS A 155 9.17 12.20 -20.55
C CYS A 155 7.68 12.56 -20.40
N VAL A 156 6.99 11.88 -19.48
CA VAL A 156 5.55 12.07 -19.23
C VAL A 156 5.34 13.25 -18.30
N ASP A 157 6.09 13.33 -17.20
CA ASP A 157 5.94 14.37 -16.18
C ASP A 157 6.23 15.78 -16.72
N ARG A 158 7.24 15.94 -17.59
CA ARG A 158 7.51 17.23 -18.25
C ARG A 158 6.34 17.68 -19.13
N THR A 159 5.81 16.77 -19.93
CA THR A 159 4.66 17.04 -20.81
C THR A 159 3.44 17.40 -19.97
N LEU A 160 3.18 16.64 -18.91
CA LEU A 160 2.07 16.86 -18.00
C LEU A 160 2.20 18.17 -17.20
N THR A 161 3.42 18.56 -16.83
CA THR A 161 3.71 19.85 -16.20
C THR A 161 3.43 21.01 -17.15
N ARG A 162 3.82 20.90 -18.43
CA ARG A 162 3.48 21.91 -19.45
C ARG A 162 1.96 22.04 -19.61
N ILE A 163 1.24 20.92 -19.74
CA ILE A 163 -0.23 20.92 -19.85
C ILE A 163 -0.86 21.60 -18.61
N ARG A 164 -0.37 21.31 -17.40
CA ARG A 164 -0.85 21.97 -16.16
C ARG A 164 -0.57 23.47 -16.11
N GLN A 165 0.44 23.95 -16.81
CA GLN A 165 0.77 25.36 -16.96
C GLN A 165 -0.02 26.04 -18.09
N GLY A 166 -0.94 25.34 -18.75
CA GLY A 166 -1.77 25.87 -19.84
C GLY A 166 -1.16 25.71 -21.23
N TRP A 167 -0.26 24.73 -21.43
CA TRP A 167 0.28 24.45 -22.75
C TRP A 167 -0.80 23.87 -23.68
N GLU A 168 -1.10 24.62 -24.74
CA GLU A 168 -1.93 24.20 -25.86
C GLU A 168 -1.02 23.71 -27.00
N ARG A 169 -1.40 22.62 -27.68
CA ARG A 169 -0.69 22.20 -28.89
C ARG A 169 -0.92 23.28 -29.95
N THR A 170 0.14 23.91 -30.44
CA THR A 170 0.05 24.76 -31.61
C THR A 170 -0.31 23.90 -32.81
N ASP A 171 -1.43 24.22 -33.46
CA ASP A 171 -1.74 23.67 -34.77
C ASP A 171 -0.68 24.17 -35.77
N PRO A 172 -0.26 23.33 -36.75
CA PRO A 172 0.75 23.73 -37.74
C PRO A 172 0.35 24.96 -38.58
N GLU A 173 -0.95 25.32 -38.63
CA GLU A 173 -1.40 26.55 -39.28
C GLU A 173 -1.02 27.83 -38.53
N ASP A 174 -0.91 27.78 -37.19
CA ASP A 174 -0.70 28.96 -36.34
C ASP A 174 0.77 29.41 -36.32
N ASP A 175 1.71 28.47 -36.50
CA ASP A 175 3.12 28.78 -36.74
C ASP A 175 3.34 29.46 -38.10
N SER A 176 2.54 29.10 -39.13
CA SER A 176 2.60 29.78 -40.44
C SER A 176 2.08 31.22 -40.35
N LYS A 177 1.02 31.47 -39.57
CA LYS A 177 0.49 32.82 -39.35
C LYS A 177 1.44 33.71 -38.55
N LYS A 178 2.13 33.16 -37.53
CA LYS A 178 3.18 33.91 -36.81
C LYS A 178 4.38 34.24 -37.70
N SER A 179 4.78 33.32 -38.57
CA SER A 179 5.86 33.55 -39.55
C SER A 179 5.52 34.61 -40.60
N LEU A 180 4.25 34.83 -40.92
CA LEU A 180 3.81 35.80 -41.93
C LEU A 180 3.56 37.20 -41.36
N LEU A 181 3.57 37.35 -40.04
CA LEU A 181 3.38 38.61 -39.32
C LEU A 181 4.70 39.20 -38.78
N THR A 182 5.84 38.63 -39.18
CA THR A 182 7.20 39.13 -38.89
C THR A 182 7.89 39.49 -40.19
#